data_AF-E3NV26-F1
#
_entry.id   AF-E3NV26-F1
#
_cell.length_a   1.000
_cell.length_b   1.000
_cell.length_c   1.000
_cell.angle_alpha   90.00
_cell.angle_beta   90.00
_cell.angle_gamma   90.00
#
_symmetry.space_group_name_H-M   'P 1'
#
loop_
_entity.id
_entity.type
_entity.pdbx_description
1 polymer ?
#
loop_
_entity_poly.entity_id
_entity_poly.type
_entity_poly.pdbx_seq_one_letter_code
_entity_poly.pdbx_strand_id
1 'polypeptide(L)'
;MSDKTSSKQSTLKVDDNRMIVVETQMSVKERRKKVKKFTKLIASSVRVEDETRLQLGELTAKCSEQEADAILEPMRIFHRELLEKFEEIGGDEWPRSVIRVMREFKLESVEELREACAKATRVQVEENLLTECWNEEKEMLGEQIREIQREKEMLGEQIRKIQRGKEVAEAQVRKLEKALTKLRKKLDQEERKPNGLRDEGQEIAVETVTGDEKTSEEKKVFMVGNLGIRVENRNPYRETAEKSKEIAVDTVTDEKKEGMKPKKTVIRESKVLITPRIGVKGKSIFEYRKSALNTWKDKFDFANVESIVFLLELTEDEETNQKSGDLVRKLAEEVKEITIIPYKMDCAKSGLVESWKRSWITAGHVKWSDSAASAGEKFKTWEQLLEFLDARTTENVVVAQLRKESVTSEPRIKEDKWSHQ
;
A
#
# COMPACT_ATOMS: atom_id res chain seq x y z
N MET A 1 -55.19 65.56 -20.34
CA MET A 1 -54.75 64.68 -21.42
C MET A 1 -53.25 64.51 -21.32
N SER A 2 -52.84 63.27 -21.03
CA SER A 2 -51.64 62.54 -21.48
C SER A 2 -50.25 63.17 -21.42
N ASP A 3 -49.47 62.66 -20.46
CA ASP A 3 -48.21 61.93 -20.62
C ASP A 3 -47.11 62.45 -21.56
N LYS A 4 -45.92 62.65 -20.98
CA LYS A 4 -44.78 61.77 -21.30
C LYS A 4 -43.70 61.76 -20.21
N THR A 5 -43.41 60.55 -19.78
CA THR A 5 -42.35 60.07 -18.91
C THR A 5 -40.96 60.17 -19.56
N SER A 6 -39.92 60.39 -18.74
CA SER A 6 -38.60 59.81 -19.00
C SER A 6 -37.91 59.49 -17.69
N SER A 7 -37.95 58.20 -17.37
CA SER A 7 -37.20 57.51 -16.33
C SER A 7 -35.70 57.56 -16.64
N LYS A 8 -34.87 57.94 -15.65
CA LYS A 8 -33.46 57.59 -15.62
C LYS A 8 -33.13 56.92 -14.29
N GLN A 9 -32.97 55.62 -14.43
CA GLN A 9 -32.67 54.62 -13.44
C GLN A 9 -31.22 54.73 -12.94
N SER A 10 -31.12 54.63 -11.62
CA SER A 10 -30.02 54.17 -10.77
C SER A 10 -28.69 53.75 -11.41
N THR A 11 -27.60 54.30 -10.88
CA THR A 11 -26.44 53.50 -10.43
C THR A 11 -25.86 54.16 -9.17
N LEU A 12 -26.57 54.03 -8.05
CA LEU A 12 -25.94 54.14 -6.73
C LEU A 12 -25.01 52.93 -6.60
N LYS A 13 -23.72 53.15 -6.80
CA LYS A 13 -22.70 52.16 -6.44
C LYS A 13 -22.84 51.95 -4.94
N VAL A 14 -23.37 50.79 -4.58
CA VAL A 14 -23.24 50.21 -3.25
C VAL A 14 -21.75 49.96 -3.09
N ASP A 15 -21.06 50.91 -2.46
CA ASP A 15 -19.78 50.60 -1.83
C ASP A 15 -20.11 49.58 -0.75
N ASP A 16 -19.78 48.32 -1.05
CA ASP A 16 -19.73 47.25 -0.07
C ASP A 16 -18.95 47.79 1.12
N ASN A 17 -19.68 47.99 2.21
CA ASN A 17 -19.21 48.49 3.47
C ASN A 17 -18.31 47.41 4.09
N ARG A 18 -17.11 47.23 3.51
CA ARG A 18 -16.04 46.42 4.06
C ARG A 18 -15.54 47.20 5.26
N MET A 19 -16.25 47.06 6.39
CA MET A 19 -15.78 47.49 7.69
C MET A 19 -14.40 46.86 7.87
N ILE A 20 -13.35 47.64 7.66
CA ILE A 20 -12.01 47.27 8.03
C ILE A 20 -12.08 47.19 9.54
N VAL A 21 -12.36 45.99 10.06
CA VAL A 21 -12.07 45.66 11.44
C VAL A 21 -10.57 45.80 11.52
N VAL A 22 -10.12 46.97 11.97
CA VAL A 22 -8.74 47.14 12.42
C VAL A 22 -8.62 46.13 13.55
N GLU A 23 -8.02 44.98 13.23
CA GLU A 23 -7.84 43.84 14.10
C GLU A 23 -6.87 44.30 15.18
N THR A 24 -7.43 45.00 16.15
CA THR A 24 -6.69 45.55 17.26
C THR A 24 -6.22 44.32 18.02
N GLN A 25 -4.92 44.06 17.98
CA GLN A 25 -4.26 43.08 18.82
C GLN A 25 -4.72 43.34 20.26
N MET A 26 -5.51 42.41 20.79
CA MET A 26 -6.08 42.50 22.14
C MET A 26 -5.72 41.24 22.89
N SER A 27 -5.40 41.38 24.16
CA SER A 27 -5.21 40.23 25.05
C SER A 27 -6.52 39.46 25.25
N VAL A 28 -6.41 38.18 25.65
CA VAL A 28 -7.57 37.36 26.06
C VAL A 28 -8.38 38.02 27.19
N LYS A 29 -7.69 38.75 28.08
CA LYS A 29 -8.33 39.50 29.18
C LYS A 29 -9.21 40.63 28.67
N GLU A 30 -8.75 41.37 27.65
CA GLU A 30 -9.50 42.45 27.02
C GLU A 30 -10.68 41.90 26.20
N ARG A 31 -10.48 40.83 25.45
CA ARG A 31 -11.56 40.11 24.73
C ARG A 31 -12.67 39.70 25.70
N ARG A 32 -12.32 39.09 26.83
CA ARG A 32 -13.28 38.73 27.89
C ARG A 32 -14.06 39.94 28.42
N LYS A 33 -13.37 41.07 28.64
CA LYS A 33 -14.00 42.30 29.13
C LYS A 33 -15.01 42.86 28.11
N LYS A 34 -14.66 42.84 26.82
CA LYS A 34 -15.58 43.27 25.74
C LYS A 34 -16.81 42.38 25.65
N VAL A 35 -16.64 41.05 25.63
CA VAL A 35 -17.76 40.10 25.63
C VAL A 35 -18.69 40.37 26.80
N LYS A 36 -18.16 40.46 28.03
CA LYS A 36 -18.97 40.72 29.23
C LYS A 36 -19.73 42.06 29.16
N LYS A 37 -19.10 43.12 28.64
CA LYS A 37 -19.74 44.43 28.48
C LYS A 37 -20.86 44.37 27.44
N PHE A 38 -20.63 43.68 26.33
CA PHE A 38 -21.62 43.52 25.28
C PHE A 38 -22.83 42.71 25.78
N THR A 39 -22.62 41.56 26.43
CA THR A 39 -23.72 40.80 27.05
C THR A 39 -24.54 41.65 28.04
N LYS A 40 -23.84 42.48 28.84
CA LYS A 40 -24.52 43.40 29.78
C LYS A 40 -25.33 44.47 29.04
N LEU A 41 -24.83 45.00 27.93
CA LEU A 41 -25.54 45.95 27.09
C LEU A 41 -26.83 45.33 26.54
N ILE A 42 -26.74 44.12 25.96
CA ILE A 42 -27.89 43.38 25.43
C ILE A 42 -28.91 43.12 26.54
N ALA A 43 -28.49 42.65 27.72
CA ALA A 43 -29.40 42.44 28.85
C ALA A 43 -30.05 43.74 29.38
N SER A 44 -29.42 44.89 29.15
CA SER A 44 -29.95 46.19 29.57
C SER A 44 -30.83 46.88 28.52
N SER A 45 -30.88 46.40 27.28
CA SER A 45 -31.62 47.06 26.20
C SER A 45 -33.12 47.17 26.50
N VAL A 46 -33.71 46.12 27.06
CA VAL A 46 -35.13 46.08 27.51
C VAL A 46 -35.39 47.14 28.59
N ARG A 47 -34.43 47.37 29.49
CA ARG A 47 -34.57 48.40 30.53
C ARG A 47 -34.54 49.82 29.97
N VAL A 48 -33.84 50.04 28.85
CA VAL A 48 -33.80 51.35 28.20
C VAL A 48 -35.16 51.71 27.61
N GLU A 49 -35.89 50.72 27.09
CA GLU A 49 -37.27 50.92 26.64
C GLU A 49 -38.18 51.35 27.80
N ASP A 50 -38.15 50.63 28.91
CA ASP A 50 -38.95 50.96 30.10
C ASP A 50 -38.63 52.33 30.68
N GLU A 51 -37.35 52.67 30.76
CA GLU A 51 -36.87 53.97 31.24
C GLU A 51 -37.31 55.12 30.31
N THR A 52 -37.19 54.92 28.99
CA THR A 52 -37.61 55.93 28.01
C THR A 52 -39.13 56.15 28.07
N ARG A 53 -39.90 55.08 28.28
CA ARG A 53 -41.35 55.15 28.50
C ARG A 53 -41.69 55.96 29.75
N LEU A 54 -40.97 55.74 30.87
CA LEU A 54 -41.18 56.49 32.11
C LEU A 54 -40.87 57.98 31.90
N GLN A 55 -39.76 58.30 31.24
CA GLN A 55 -39.36 59.68 30.94
C GLN A 55 -40.39 60.39 30.04
N LEU A 56 -40.99 59.68 29.08
CA LEU A 56 -42.08 60.20 28.27
C LEU A 56 -43.31 60.54 29.12
N GLY A 57 -43.64 59.69 30.11
CA GLY A 57 -44.73 59.94 31.04
C GLY A 57 -44.47 61.14 31.97
N GLU A 58 -43.23 61.32 32.44
CA GLU A 58 -42.85 62.40 33.35
C GLU A 58 -42.71 63.77 32.66
N LEU A 59 -42.11 63.80 31.47
CA LEU A 59 -41.82 65.06 30.75
C LEU A 59 -43.02 65.60 29.98
N THR A 60 -43.95 64.73 29.60
CA THR A 60 -45.07 65.09 28.75
C THR A 60 -46.40 64.75 29.42
N ALA A 61 -46.89 65.67 30.25
CA ALA A 61 -48.26 65.65 30.80
C ALA A 61 -49.39 65.65 29.74
N LYS A 62 -49.03 65.62 28.44
CA LYS A 62 -49.92 65.61 27.27
C LYS A 62 -49.63 64.48 26.27
N CYS A 63 -48.59 63.66 26.47
CA CYS A 63 -48.32 62.55 25.54
C CYS A 63 -49.34 61.45 25.83
N SER A 64 -50.17 61.16 24.83
CA SER A 64 -51.10 60.03 24.89
C SER A 64 -50.34 58.72 24.80
N GLU A 65 -50.93 57.64 25.31
CA GLU A 65 -50.36 56.30 25.26
C GLU A 65 -50.02 55.86 23.82
N GLN A 66 -50.87 56.23 22.85
CA GLN A 66 -50.65 55.95 21.42
C GLN A 66 -49.45 56.70 20.82
N GLU A 67 -49.21 57.95 21.24
CA GLU A 67 -48.05 58.72 20.78
C GLU A 67 -46.75 58.18 21.41
N ALA A 68 -46.81 57.79 22.68
CA ALA A 68 -45.69 57.15 23.36
C ALA A 68 -45.32 55.82 22.70
N ASP A 69 -46.31 54.99 22.37
CA ASP A 69 -46.10 53.73 21.67
C ASP A 69 -45.55 53.97 20.26
N ALA A 70 -46.05 54.96 19.51
CA ALA A 70 -45.52 55.28 18.18
C ALA A 70 -44.04 55.72 18.22
N ILE A 71 -43.61 56.41 19.28
CA ILE A 71 -42.22 56.83 19.48
C ILE A 71 -41.33 55.64 19.89
N LEU A 72 -41.85 54.72 20.70
CA LEU A 72 -41.09 53.57 21.21
C LEU A 72 -41.04 52.38 20.25
N GLU A 73 -41.98 52.28 19.30
CA GLU A 73 -42.07 51.12 18.39
C GLU A 73 -40.77 50.84 17.60
N PRO A 74 -40.07 51.85 17.04
CA PRO A 74 -38.77 51.61 16.39
C PRO A 74 -37.71 51.05 17.36
N MET A 75 -37.72 51.47 18.63
CA MET A 75 -36.80 50.94 19.65
C MET A 75 -37.14 49.50 20.00
N ARG A 76 -38.43 49.17 20.15
CA ARG A 76 -38.91 47.80 20.39
C ARG A 76 -38.48 46.86 19.29
N ILE A 77 -38.66 47.26 18.03
CA ILE A 77 -38.25 46.48 16.86
C ILE A 77 -36.74 46.27 16.90
N PHE A 78 -35.95 47.34 17.08
CA PHE A 78 -34.49 47.23 17.13
C PHE A 78 -34.00 46.32 18.27
N HIS A 79 -34.53 46.48 19.48
CA HIS A 79 -34.12 45.66 20.63
C HIS A 79 -34.48 44.19 20.46
N ARG A 80 -35.66 43.90 19.91
CA ARG A 80 -36.10 42.54 19.59
C ARG A 80 -35.19 41.91 18.56
N GLU A 81 -34.95 42.57 17.43
CA GLU A 81 -34.05 42.07 16.38
C GLU A 81 -32.63 41.86 16.91
N LEU A 82 -32.13 42.79 17.73
CA LEU A 82 -30.81 42.69 18.34
C LEU A 82 -30.71 41.50 19.31
N LEU A 83 -31.75 41.25 20.11
CA LEU A 83 -31.80 40.12 21.03
C LEU A 83 -31.92 38.79 20.29
N GLU A 84 -32.84 38.71 19.32
CA GLU A 84 -33.02 37.52 18.48
C GLU A 84 -31.72 37.17 17.76
N LYS A 85 -31.03 38.15 17.16
CA LYS A 85 -29.73 37.93 16.51
C LYS A 85 -28.65 37.51 17.50
N PHE A 86 -28.65 38.06 18.71
CA PHE A 86 -27.70 37.68 19.76
C PHE A 86 -27.94 36.23 20.21
N GLU A 87 -29.19 35.81 20.38
CA GLU A 87 -29.55 34.44 20.74
C GLU A 87 -29.31 33.45 19.58
N GLU A 88 -29.60 33.85 18.33
CA GLU A 88 -29.35 33.04 17.12
C GLU A 88 -27.87 32.65 16.99
N ILE A 89 -26.96 33.54 17.37
CA ILE A 89 -25.51 33.25 17.38
C ILE A 89 -25.02 32.54 18.66
N GLY A 90 -25.94 32.09 19.53
CA GLY A 90 -25.62 31.39 20.78
C GLY A 90 -25.22 32.31 21.94
N GLY A 91 -25.63 33.57 21.89
CA GLY A 91 -25.35 34.57 22.91
C GLY A 91 -23.86 34.78 23.14
N ASP A 92 -23.44 34.67 24.40
CA ASP A 92 -22.02 34.75 24.77
C ASP A 92 -21.37 33.40 25.12
N GLU A 93 -22.07 32.29 24.90
CA GLU A 93 -21.54 30.95 25.15
C GLU A 93 -20.37 30.61 24.23
N TRP A 94 -20.50 30.89 22.93
CA TRP A 94 -19.46 30.65 21.94
C TRP A 94 -18.20 31.47 22.24
N PRO A 95 -18.27 32.81 22.38
CA PRO A 95 -17.10 33.62 22.78
C PRO A 95 -16.46 33.18 24.10
N ARG A 96 -17.25 32.77 25.10
CA ARG A 96 -16.72 32.26 26.38
C ARG A 96 -15.98 30.93 26.22
N SER A 97 -16.50 30.03 25.39
CA SER A 97 -15.89 28.74 25.11
C SER A 97 -14.56 28.90 24.38
N VAL A 98 -14.52 29.79 23.37
CA VAL A 98 -13.27 30.16 22.68
C VAL A 98 -12.26 30.73 23.66
N ILE A 99 -12.65 31.69 24.52
CA ILE A 99 -11.76 32.27 25.54
C ILE A 99 -11.23 31.22 26.54
N ARG A 100 -12.06 30.22 26.89
CA ARG A 100 -11.66 29.12 27.77
C ARG A 100 -10.58 28.26 27.11
N VAL A 101 -10.79 27.86 25.85
CA VAL A 101 -9.80 27.11 25.07
C VAL A 101 -8.51 27.91 24.94
N MET A 102 -8.58 29.18 24.53
CA MET A 102 -7.40 30.05 24.43
C MET A 102 -6.65 30.13 25.76
N ARG A 103 -7.35 30.23 26.91
CA ARG A 103 -6.70 30.24 28.23
C ARG A 103 -6.02 28.91 28.56
N GLU A 104 -6.69 27.79 28.30
CA GLU A 104 -6.20 26.44 28.60
C GLU A 104 -4.93 26.12 27.82
N PHE A 105 -4.92 26.48 26.52
CA PHE A 105 -3.77 26.31 25.63
C PHE A 105 -2.78 27.48 25.68
N LYS A 106 -2.97 28.46 26.58
CA LYS A 106 -2.11 29.64 26.75
C LYS A 106 -1.90 30.47 25.47
N LEU A 107 -2.94 30.60 24.67
CA LEU A 107 -2.95 31.33 23.41
C LEU A 107 -3.40 32.79 23.62
N GLU A 108 -2.69 33.74 23.03
CA GLU A 108 -2.97 35.17 23.15
C GLU A 108 -3.64 35.77 21.91
N SER A 109 -3.53 35.10 20.75
CA SER A 109 -4.09 35.57 19.48
C SER A 109 -5.07 34.58 18.84
N VAL A 110 -5.92 35.08 17.93
CA VAL A 110 -6.85 34.24 17.16
C VAL A 110 -6.08 33.41 16.12
N GLU A 111 -4.94 33.93 15.68
CA GLU A 111 -3.99 33.29 14.76
C GLU A 111 -3.39 32.04 15.41
N GLU A 112 -2.89 32.16 16.64
CA GLU A 112 -2.40 31.01 17.44
C GLU A 112 -3.49 29.96 17.64
N LEU A 113 -4.74 30.38 17.88
CA LEU A 113 -5.87 29.46 17.99
C LEU A 113 -6.16 28.74 16.67
N ARG A 114 -6.16 29.45 15.54
CA ARG A 114 -6.36 28.84 14.22
C ARG A 114 -5.24 27.84 13.90
N GLU A 115 -4.00 28.19 14.18
CA GLU A 115 -2.85 27.30 13.97
C GLU A 115 -2.94 26.05 14.84
N ALA A 116 -3.27 26.22 16.13
CA ALA A 116 -3.46 25.10 17.06
C ALA A 116 -4.57 24.15 16.59
N CYS A 117 -5.71 24.69 16.14
CA CYS A 117 -6.80 23.89 15.57
C CYS A 117 -6.36 23.14 14.29
N ALA A 118 -5.68 23.82 13.37
CA ALA A 118 -5.19 23.21 12.13
C ALA A 118 -4.18 22.07 12.41
N LYS A 119 -3.31 22.26 13.42
CA LYS A 119 -2.36 21.24 13.86
C LYS A 119 -3.08 20.04 14.48
N ALA A 120 -4.08 20.27 15.35
CA ALA A 120 -4.87 19.20 15.96
C ALA A 120 -5.60 18.35 14.91
N THR A 121 -6.19 18.98 13.88
CA THR A 121 -6.85 18.26 12.78
C THR A 121 -5.86 17.39 11.99
N ARG A 122 -4.64 17.88 11.73
CA ARG A 122 -3.61 17.10 11.05
C ARG A 122 -3.21 15.86 11.85
N VAL A 123 -2.98 16.03 13.16
CA VAL A 123 -2.62 14.92 14.06
C VAL A 123 -3.71 13.85 14.08
N GLN A 124 -4.98 14.24 14.13
CA GLN A 124 -6.08 13.28 14.15
C GLN A 124 -6.23 12.51 12.83
N VAL A 125 -5.99 13.16 11.69
CA VAL A 125 -5.97 12.47 10.38
C VAL A 125 -4.78 11.51 10.29
N GLU A 126 -3.60 11.90 10.79
CA GLU A 126 -2.41 11.04 10.83
C GLU A 126 -2.62 9.80 11.73
N GLU A 127 -3.24 9.97 12.90
CA GLU A 127 -3.55 8.87 13.83
C GLU A 127 -4.54 7.86 13.22
N ASN A 128 -5.58 8.35 12.54
CA ASN A 128 -6.56 7.50 11.86
C ASN A 128 -5.93 6.72 10.71
N LEU A 129 -5.14 7.38 9.85
CA LEU A 129 -4.42 6.72 8.75
C LEU A 129 -3.44 5.66 9.24
N LEU A 130 -2.73 5.93 10.33
CA LEU A 130 -1.81 4.97 10.92
C LEU A 130 -2.55 3.74 11.46
N THR A 131 -3.73 3.96 12.04
CA THR A 131 -4.59 2.89 12.55
C THR A 131 -5.13 2.01 11.43
N GLU A 132 -5.60 2.62 10.33
CA GLU A 132 -6.05 1.88 9.14
C GLU A 132 -4.92 1.05 8.53
N CYS A 133 -3.74 1.64 8.34
CA CYS A 133 -2.59 0.96 7.75
C CYS A 133 -2.11 -0.23 8.60
N TRP A 134 -2.09 -0.08 9.94
CA TRP A 134 -1.77 -1.17 10.85
C TRP A 134 -2.78 -2.32 10.77
N ASN A 135 -4.07 -2.01 10.61
CA ASN A 135 -5.12 -3.02 10.50
C ASN A 135 -5.01 -3.80 9.18
N GLU A 136 -4.70 -3.13 8.07
CA GLU A 136 -4.47 -3.78 6.78
C GLU A 136 -3.26 -4.72 6.80
N GLU A 137 -2.13 -4.27 7.37
CA GLU A 137 -0.93 -5.09 7.52
C GLU A 137 -1.20 -6.33 8.39
N LYS A 138 -1.94 -6.14 9.50
CA LYS A 138 -2.35 -7.23 10.38
C LYS A 138 -3.22 -8.26 9.66
N GLU A 139 -4.13 -7.81 8.79
CA GLU A 139 -5.00 -8.73 8.04
C GLU A 139 -4.20 -9.52 6.99
N MET A 140 -3.32 -8.86 6.23
CA MET A 140 -2.44 -9.54 5.27
C MET A 140 -1.54 -10.59 5.94
N LEU A 141 -0.92 -10.24 7.08
CA LEU A 141 -0.12 -11.21 7.84
C LEU A 141 -1.00 -12.37 8.33
N GLY A 142 -2.24 -12.09 8.74
CA GLY A 142 -3.22 -13.12 9.08
C GLY A 142 -3.51 -14.07 7.93
N GLU A 143 -3.68 -13.55 6.71
CA GLU A 143 -3.89 -14.35 5.50
C GLU A 143 -2.67 -15.23 5.16
N GLN A 144 -1.47 -14.66 5.23
CA GLN A 144 -0.22 -15.41 5.00
C GLN A 144 -0.04 -16.56 6.01
N ILE A 145 -0.35 -16.32 7.29
CA ILE A 145 -0.31 -17.35 8.33
C ILE A 145 -1.30 -18.47 8.00
N ARG A 146 -2.53 -18.13 7.55
CA ARG A 146 -3.54 -19.11 7.15
C ARG A 146 -3.07 -19.95 5.95
N GLU A 147 -2.40 -19.32 4.97
CA GLU A 147 -1.85 -20.04 3.80
C GLU A 147 -0.77 -21.03 4.21
N ILE A 148 0.22 -20.57 5.00
CA ILE A 148 1.31 -21.43 5.49
C ILE A 148 0.75 -22.60 6.32
N GLN A 149 -0.31 -22.38 7.09
CA GLN A 149 -0.98 -23.45 7.83
C GLN A 149 -1.60 -24.50 6.90
N ARG A 150 -2.23 -24.10 5.79
CA ARG A 150 -2.79 -25.04 4.81
C ARG A 150 -1.70 -25.83 4.07
N GLU A 151 -0.62 -25.17 3.68
CA GLU A 151 0.53 -25.84 3.04
C GLU A 151 1.16 -26.87 3.98
N LYS A 152 1.31 -26.52 5.26
CA LYS A 152 1.83 -27.43 6.29
C LYS A 152 0.95 -28.68 6.45
N GLU A 153 -0.37 -28.53 6.43
CA GLU A 153 -1.33 -29.64 6.49
C GLU A 153 -1.15 -30.59 5.29
N MET A 154 -1.11 -30.02 4.07
CA MET A 154 -0.91 -30.75 2.82
C MET A 154 0.42 -31.51 2.80
N LEU A 155 1.52 -30.86 3.18
CA LEU A 155 2.83 -31.52 3.28
C LEU A 155 2.82 -32.64 4.33
N GLY A 156 2.13 -32.43 5.46
CA GLY A 156 1.92 -33.45 6.48
C GLY A 156 1.21 -34.70 5.92
N GLU A 157 0.18 -34.52 5.09
CA GLU A 157 -0.48 -35.63 4.41
C GLU A 157 0.42 -36.37 3.42
N GLN A 158 1.21 -35.64 2.64
CA GLN A 158 2.16 -36.23 1.71
C GLN A 158 3.22 -37.07 2.45
N ILE A 159 3.76 -36.55 3.56
CA ILE A 159 4.70 -37.28 4.42
C ILE A 159 4.05 -38.58 4.94
N ARG A 160 2.80 -38.52 5.43
CA ARG A 160 2.07 -39.71 5.89
C ARG A 160 1.90 -40.75 4.76
N LYS A 161 1.68 -40.32 3.52
CA LYS A 161 1.56 -41.23 2.36
C LYS A 161 2.90 -41.89 2.04
N ILE A 162 3.98 -41.13 2.01
CA ILE A 162 5.35 -41.64 1.78
C ILE A 162 5.73 -42.63 2.87
N GLN A 163 5.43 -42.33 4.13
CA GLN A 163 5.76 -43.19 5.27
C GLN A 163 5.08 -44.57 5.15
N ARG A 164 3.78 -44.60 4.80
CA ARG A 164 3.05 -45.86 4.55
C ARG A 164 3.67 -46.66 3.40
N GLY A 165 4.07 -45.98 2.32
CA GLY A 165 4.75 -46.63 1.19
C GLY A 165 6.09 -47.25 1.59
N LYS A 166 6.87 -46.53 2.41
CA LYS A 166 8.14 -47.01 2.97
C LYS A 166 7.95 -48.27 3.82
N GLU A 167 6.95 -48.30 4.71
CA GLU A 167 6.66 -49.47 5.54
C GLU A 167 6.34 -50.73 4.72
N VAL A 168 5.56 -50.56 3.64
CA VAL A 168 5.24 -51.67 2.71
C VAL A 168 6.51 -52.16 2.01
N ALA A 169 7.35 -51.26 1.50
CA ALA A 169 8.61 -51.61 0.84
C ALA A 169 9.57 -52.32 1.80
N GLU A 170 9.72 -51.84 3.03
CA GLU A 170 10.53 -52.48 4.06
C GLU A 170 10.03 -53.89 4.39
N ALA A 171 8.70 -54.08 4.49
CA ALA A 171 8.13 -55.41 4.69
C ALA A 171 8.41 -56.36 3.52
N GLN A 172 8.43 -55.86 2.28
CA GLN A 172 8.80 -56.65 1.08
C GLN A 172 10.29 -57.01 1.09
N VAL A 173 11.19 -56.07 1.40
CA VAL A 173 12.63 -56.31 1.53
C VAL A 173 12.89 -57.40 2.57
N ARG A 174 12.27 -57.32 3.76
CA ARG A 174 12.38 -58.35 4.80
C ARG A 174 11.93 -59.74 4.32
N LYS A 175 10.91 -59.83 3.46
CA LYS A 175 10.47 -61.11 2.88
C LYS A 175 11.51 -61.66 1.90
N LEU A 176 12.06 -60.81 1.03
CA LEU A 176 13.09 -61.18 0.06
C LEU A 176 14.39 -61.61 0.75
N GLU A 177 14.83 -60.90 1.79
CA GLU A 177 16.01 -61.28 2.58
C GLU A 177 15.85 -62.67 3.22
N LYS A 178 14.67 -62.97 3.76
CA LYS A 178 14.34 -64.30 4.30
C LYS A 178 14.36 -65.39 3.22
N ALA A 179 13.92 -65.08 2.00
CA ALA A 179 13.99 -66.02 0.88
C ALA A 179 15.45 -66.24 0.42
N LEU A 180 16.22 -65.17 0.31
CA LEU A 180 17.62 -65.19 -0.12
C LEU A 180 18.50 -65.95 0.88
N THR A 181 18.30 -65.75 2.18
CA THR A 181 18.99 -66.53 3.23
C THR A 181 18.65 -68.01 3.17
N LYS A 182 17.40 -68.39 2.87
CA LYS A 182 17.03 -69.79 2.65
C LYS A 182 17.71 -70.38 1.41
N LEU A 183 17.76 -69.64 0.31
CA LEU A 183 18.44 -70.08 -0.92
C LEU A 183 19.95 -70.26 -0.70
N ARG A 184 20.62 -69.33 -0.01
CA ARG A 184 22.03 -69.47 0.37
C ARG A 184 22.28 -70.73 1.20
N LYS A 185 21.44 -71.01 2.21
CA LYS A 185 21.56 -72.24 3.00
C LYS A 185 21.38 -73.51 2.17
N LYS A 186 20.51 -73.50 1.15
CA LYS A 186 20.34 -74.64 0.23
C LYS A 186 21.56 -74.82 -0.67
N LEU A 187 22.08 -73.74 -1.25
CA LEU A 187 23.30 -73.77 -2.06
C LEU A 187 24.49 -74.31 -1.25
N ASP A 188 24.67 -73.81 -0.03
CA ASP A 188 25.68 -74.26 0.93
C ASP A 188 25.54 -75.74 1.35
N GLN A 189 24.33 -76.31 1.25
CA GLN A 189 24.07 -77.73 1.49
C GLN A 189 24.34 -78.56 0.24
N GLU A 190 24.03 -78.03 -0.95
CA GLU A 190 24.32 -78.63 -2.26
C GLU A 190 25.84 -78.74 -2.49
N GLU A 191 26.60 -77.69 -2.17
CA GLU A 191 28.07 -77.65 -2.29
C GLU A 191 28.79 -78.55 -1.26
N ARG A 192 28.14 -78.90 -0.15
CA ARG A 192 28.68 -79.83 0.85
C ARG A 192 28.35 -81.31 0.58
N LYS A 193 27.59 -81.62 -0.47
CA LYS A 193 27.43 -83.01 -0.93
C LYS A 193 28.74 -83.44 -1.61
N PRO A 194 29.35 -84.58 -1.22
CA PRO A 194 30.52 -85.09 -1.93
C PRO A 194 30.12 -85.43 -3.36
N ASN A 195 30.92 -84.97 -4.33
CA ASN A 195 30.75 -85.24 -5.76
C ASN A 195 30.48 -86.73 -6.02
N GLY A 196 29.22 -87.06 -6.26
CA GLY A 196 28.77 -88.32 -6.82
C GLY A 196 28.14 -88.02 -8.18
N LEU A 197 28.91 -88.29 -9.23
CA LEU A 197 28.51 -88.45 -10.64
C LEU A 197 27.62 -87.35 -11.23
N ARG A 198 28.23 -86.53 -12.10
CA ARG A 198 27.55 -86.03 -13.30
C ARG A 198 27.15 -87.25 -14.12
N ASP A 199 25.85 -87.49 -14.28
CA ASP A 199 25.29 -87.81 -15.59
C ASP A 199 23.78 -87.60 -15.61
N GLU A 200 23.31 -87.34 -16.82
CA GLU A 200 21.92 -87.23 -17.29
C GLU A 200 21.39 -85.80 -17.47
N GLY A 201 21.57 -85.35 -18.72
CA GLY A 201 20.85 -84.24 -19.30
C GLY A 201 19.35 -84.50 -19.25
N GLN A 202 18.65 -83.67 -18.49
CA GLN A 202 17.23 -83.43 -18.71
C GLN A 202 17.08 -82.11 -19.46
N GLU A 203 16.92 -82.30 -20.76
CA GLU A 203 16.33 -81.41 -21.73
C GLU A 203 15.03 -80.80 -21.17
N ILE A 204 15.09 -79.54 -20.72
CA ILE A 204 13.88 -78.77 -20.44
C ILE A 204 13.43 -78.20 -21.79
N ALA A 205 12.48 -78.89 -22.41
CA ALA A 205 11.71 -78.39 -23.52
C ALA A 205 11.13 -77.01 -23.16
N VAL A 206 11.59 -75.98 -23.87
CA VAL A 206 10.93 -74.68 -23.90
C VAL A 206 9.76 -74.84 -24.86
N GLU A 207 8.60 -75.20 -24.32
CA GLU A 207 7.35 -75.16 -25.06
C GLU A 207 6.91 -73.69 -25.18
N THR A 208 7.31 -73.05 -26.28
CA THR A 208 6.71 -71.81 -26.75
C THR A 208 5.29 -72.13 -27.24
N VAL A 209 4.29 -71.92 -26.39
CA VAL A 209 2.89 -71.80 -26.86
C VAL A 209 2.62 -70.34 -27.17
N THR A 210 2.73 -70.05 -28.46
CA THR A 210 2.06 -68.96 -29.17
C THR A 210 0.56 -68.98 -28.85
N GLY A 211 -0.02 -67.79 -28.67
CA GLY A 211 -1.35 -67.61 -28.12
C GLY A 211 -2.51 -68.20 -28.93
N ASP A 212 -3.68 -68.19 -28.29
CA ASP A 212 -4.97 -68.06 -28.96
C ASP A 212 -5.99 -67.42 -28.01
N GLU A 213 -6.66 -66.38 -28.51
CA GLU A 213 -7.89 -65.83 -27.96
C GLU A 213 -8.98 -66.89 -27.97
N LYS A 214 -9.57 -67.20 -26.80
CA LYS A 214 -10.97 -67.61 -26.74
C LYS A 214 -11.68 -66.99 -25.55
N THR A 215 -12.58 -66.09 -25.90
CA THR A 215 -13.73 -65.62 -25.14
C THR A 215 -14.56 -66.81 -24.61
N SER A 216 -14.72 -66.92 -23.29
CA SER A 216 -15.91 -67.55 -22.72
C SER A 216 -16.28 -66.88 -21.40
N GLU A 217 -17.40 -66.15 -21.42
CA GLU A 217 -18.07 -65.61 -20.25
C GLU A 217 -18.60 -66.75 -19.37
N GLU A 218 -17.87 -67.13 -18.32
CA GLU A 218 -18.46 -67.86 -17.19
C GLU A 218 -18.73 -66.87 -16.04
N LYS A 219 -20.00 -66.46 -15.94
CA LYS A 219 -20.53 -65.71 -14.81
C LYS A 219 -20.51 -66.58 -13.55
N LYS A 220 -19.46 -66.47 -12.74
CA LYS A 220 -19.52 -66.87 -11.33
C LYS A 220 -20.17 -65.75 -10.53
N VAL A 221 -21.49 -65.86 -10.32
CA VAL A 221 -22.23 -65.05 -9.35
C VAL A 221 -21.92 -65.58 -7.95
N PHE A 222 -21.21 -64.79 -7.14
CA PHE A 222 -21.22 -64.95 -5.68
C PHE A 222 -22.26 -63.99 -5.11
N MET A 223 -23.32 -64.53 -4.49
CA MET A 223 -24.23 -63.73 -3.68
C MET A 223 -23.79 -63.77 -2.22
N VAL A 224 -23.52 -62.61 -1.65
CA VAL A 224 -23.57 -62.36 -0.21
C VAL A 224 -24.29 -61.03 0.02
N GLY A 225 -25.43 -61.09 0.71
CA GLY A 225 -25.98 -60.02 1.55
C GLY A 225 -26.31 -58.67 0.91
N ASN A 226 -27.61 -58.37 0.83
CA ASN A 226 -28.27 -57.08 0.63
C ASN A 226 -27.36 -55.81 0.65
N LEU A 227 -26.79 -55.46 -0.49
CA LEU A 227 -26.51 -54.06 -0.85
C LEU A 227 -26.41 -53.98 -2.38
N GLY A 228 -27.41 -53.39 -3.03
CA GLY A 228 -27.38 -53.17 -4.47
C GLY A 228 -26.37 -52.07 -4.82
N ILE A 229 -25.18 -52.44 -5.25
CA ILE A 229 -24.25 -51.52 -5.94
C ILE A 229 -24.38 -51.79 -7.44
N ARG A 230 -24.94 -50.81 -8.15
CA ARG A 230 -24.91 -50.76 -9.61
C ARG A 230 -23.47 -50.48 -10.03
N VAL A 231 -22.72 -51.51 -10.41
CA VAL A 231 -21.40 -51.36 -11.03
C VAL A 231 -21.63 -50.93 -12.48
N GLU A 232 -21.58 -49.64 -12.75
CA GLU A 232 -21.39 -49.15 -14.12
C GLU A 232 -19.96 -49.50 -14.55
N ASN A 233 -19.86 -50.23 -15.66
CA ASN A 233 -18.61 -50.70 -16.22
C ASN A 233 -17.90 -49.54 -16.94
N ARG A 234 -17.29 -48.61 -16.18
CA ARG A 234 -16.41 -47.57 -16.74
C ARG A 234 -15.01 -48.13 -16.92
N ASN A 235 -14.56 -48.21 -18.17
CA ASN A 235 -13.26 -48.74 -18.55
C ASN A 235 -12.11 -47.88 -17.96
N PRO A 236 -11.31 -48.39 -17.00
CA PRO A 236 -10.28 -47.61 -16.30
C PRO A 236 -9.09 -47.19 -17.19
N TYR A 237 -8.95 -47.78 -18.39
CA TYR A 237 -7.91 -47.40 -19.36
C TYR A 237 -8.21 -46.08 -20.10
N ARG A 238 -9.49 -45.71 -20.26
CA ARG A 238 -9.84 -44.42 -20.92
C ARG A 238 -9.61 -43.23 -19.99
N GLU A 239 -9.96 -43.38 -18.72
CA GLU A 239 -9.85 -42.32 -17.72
C GLU A 239 -8.39 -42.02 -17.34
N THR A 240 -7.53 -43.04 -17.34
CA THR A 240 -6.08 -42.85 -17.18
C THR A 240 -5.44 -42.21 -18.41
N ALA A 241 -5.86 -42.59 -19.62
CA ALA A 241 -5.35 -41.96 -20.84
C ALA A 241 -5.82 -40.50 -21.00
N GLU A 242 -7.05 -40.17 -20.62
CA GLU A 242 -7.56 -38.79 -20.63
C GLU A 242 -6.89 -37.92 -19.57
N LYS A 243 -6.73 -38.40 -18.32
CA LYS A 243 -5.96 -37.70 -17.28
C LYS A 243 -4.49 -37.51 -17.66
N SER A 244 -3.87 -38.51 -18.30
CA SER A 244 -2.48 -38.40 -18.76
C SER A 244 -2.34 -37.36 -19.88
N LYS A 245 -3.34 -37.26 -20.77
CA LYS A 245 -3.38 -36.24 -21.82
C LYS A 245 -3.65 -34.85 -21.25
N GLU A 246 -4.50 -34.72 -20.24
CA GLU A 246 -4.79 -33.46 -19.55
C GLU A 246 -3.55 -32.94 -18.81
N ILE A 247 -2.84 -33.80 -18.07
CA ILE A 247 -1.57 -33.46 -17.41
C ILE A 247 -0.48 -33.11 -18.44
N ALA A 248 -0.41 -33.84 -19.56
CA ALA A 248 0.54 -33.55 -20.63
C ALA A 248 0.21 -32.23 -21.36
N VAL A 249 -1.08 -31.88 -21.50
CA VAL A 249 -1.50 -30.60 -22.09
C VAL A 249 -1.23 -29.45 -21.13
N ASP A 250 -1.52 -29.60 -19.84
CA ASP A 250 -1.27 -28.58 -18.83
C ASP A 250 0.24 -28.29 -18.68
N THR A 251 1.07 -29.33 -18.57
CA THR A 251 2.54 -29.18 -18.55
C THR A 251 3.08 -28.52 -19.81
N VAL A 252 2.58 -28.90 -21.00
CA VAL A 252 2.97 -28.24 -22.27
C VAL A 252 2.49 -26.79 -22.31
N THR A 253 1.33 -26.44 -21.74
CA THR A 253 0.86 -25.06 -21.70
C THR A 253 1.66 -24.19 -20.73
N ASP A 254 2.10 -24.72 -19.60
CA ASP A 254 2.93 -23.98 -18.64
C ASP A 254 4.37 -23.83 -19.13
N GLU A 255 4.96 -24.87 -19.74
CA GLU A 255 6.26 -24.78 -20.43
C GLU A 255 6.21 -23.77 -21.58
N LYS A 256 5.11 -23.70 -22.33
CA LYS A 256 4.91 -22.73 -23.42
C LYS A 256 4.72 -21.30 -22.91
N LYS A 257 4.10 -21.10 -21.73
CA LYS A 257 4.04 -19.79 -21.05
C LYS A 257 5.40 -19.36 -20.51
N GLU A 258 6.19 -20.28 -19.96
CA GLU A 258 7.56 -20.04 -19.47
C GLU A 258 8.49 -19.64 -20.63
N GLY A 259 8.42 -20.34 -21.77
CA GLY A 259 9.20 -20.07 -22.97
C GLY A 259 8.79 -18.82 -23.76
N MET A 260 7.58 -18.29 -23.51
CA MET A 260 7.09 -17.04 -24.11
C MET A 260 7.40 -15.79 -23.28
N LYS A 261 8.01 -15.92 -22.08
CA LYS A 261 8.45 -14.76 -21.30
C LYS A 261 9.49 -13.96 -22.11
N PRO A 262 9.34 -12.63 -22.25
CA PRO A 262 10.28 -11.83 -23.00
C PRO A 262 11.69 -11.97 -22.40
N LYS A 263 12.70 -12.07 -23.27
CA LYS A 263 14.11 -12.17 -22.83
C LYS A 263 14.46 -10.98 -21.94
N LYS A 264 14.84 -11.27 -20.70
CA LYS A 264 15.32 -10.27 -19.74
C LYS A 264 16.65 -9.68 -20.20
N THR A 265 16.83 -8.40 -19.95
CA THR A 265 18.09 -7.70 -20.18
C THR A 265 19.03 -8.02 -19.02
N VAL A 266 20.16 -8.66 -19.32
CA VAL A 266 21.17 -8.97 -18.29
C VAL A 266 21.85 -7.69 -17.83
N ILE A 267 21.76 -7.40 -16.53
CA ILE A 267 22.51 -6.32 -15.88
C ILE A 267 23.94 -6.84 -15.63
N ARG A 268 24.95 -6.10 -16.07
CA ARG A 268 26.36 -6.49 -15.92
C ARG A 268 26.99 -5.88 -14.68
N GLU A 269 26.47 -4.76 -14.23
CA GLU A 269 26.93 -3.97 -13.11
C GLU A 269 26.40 -4.56 -11.80
N SER A 270 27.27 -4.81 -10.83
CA SER A 270 26.85 -5.34 -9.53
C SER A 270 26.27 -4.28 -8.59
N LYS A 271 26.41 -2.99 -8.94
CA LYS A 271 26.02 -1.84 -8.14
C LYS A 271 25.25 -0.89 -9.03
N VAL A 272 23.96 -0.71 -8.78
CA VAL A 272 23.08 0.01 -9.70
C VAL A 272 22.23 1.07 -9.00
N LEU A 273 21.95 2.13 -9.75
CA LEU A 273 20.99 3.16 -9.40
C LEU A 273 19.68 2.89 -10.15
N ILE A 274 18.60 2.74 -9.41
CA ILE A 274 17.24 2.67 -9.96
C ILE A 274 16.55 3.98 -9.63
N THR A 275 15.95 4.62 -10.64
CA THR A 275 15.40 5.97 -10.50
C THR A 275 14.20 6.19 -11.41
N PRO A 276 13.29 7.12 -11.08
CA PRO A 276 12.41 7.69 -12.09
C PRO A 276 13.22 8.33 -13.22
N ARG A 277 12.53 8.71 -14.29
CA ARG A 277 13.13 9.45 -15.40
C ARG A 277 13.66 10.81 -14.95
N ILE A 278 14.95 10.86 -14.67
CA ILE A 278 15.66 12.06 -14.22
C ILE A 278 16.47 12.70 -15.34
N GLY A 279 16.80 11.97 -16.40
CA GLY A 279 17.48 12.51 -17.58
C GLY A 279 19.00 12.32 -17.58
N VAL A 280 19.57 11.76 -16.52
CA VAL A 280 20.99 11.35 -16.47
C VAL A 280 21.12 9.92 -17.01
N LYS A 281 22.09 9.69 -17.90
CA LYS A 281 22.33 8.37 -18.52
C LYS A 281 23.68 7.82 -18.08
N GLY A 282 23.65 6.56 -17.68
CA GLY A 282 24.82 5.76 -17.33
C GLY A 282 24.50 4.26 -17.49
N LYS A 283 25.53 3.45 -17.66
CA LYS A 283 25.53 1.99 -17.64
C LYS A 283 24.94 1.45 -16.34
N SER A 284 25.26 2.09 -15.21
CA SER A 284 24.75 1.66 -13.89
C SER A 284 23.41 2.32 -13.52
N ILE A 285 22.78 3.10 -14.42
CA ILE A 285 21.56 3.87 -14.14
C ILE A 285 20.37 3.30 -14.91
N PHE A 286 19.35 2.85 -14.17
CA PHE A 286 18.16 2.22 -14.71
C PHE A 286 16.92 3.05 -14.39
N GLU A 287 16.32 3.62 -15.43
CA GLU A 287 15.15 4.50 -15.29
C GLU A 287 13.82 3.75 -15.42
N TYR A 288 12.85 4.06 -14.55
CA TYR A 288 11.48 3.57 -14.65
C TYR A 288 10.47 4.67 -15.02
N ARG A 289 9.34 4.24 -15.61
CA ARG A 289 8.15 5.07 -15.83
C ARG A 289 7.13 4.69 -14.76
N LYS A 290 6.46 5.67 -14.14
CA LYS A 290 5.39 5.44 -13.15
C LYS A 290 4.33 4.47 -13.67
N SER A 291 3.87 4.66 -14.91
CA SER A 291 2.86 3.82 -15.56
C SER A 291 3.28 2.37 -15.84
N ALA A 292 4.57 2.04 -15.67
CA ALA A 292 5.11 0.71 -15.98
C ALA A 292 5.82 0.08 -14.78
N LEU A 293 5.67 0.62 -13.56
CA LEU A 293 6.33 0.11 -12.34
C LEU A 293 6.09 -1.40 -12.14
N ASN A 294 4.86 -1.84 -12.33
CA ASN A 294 4.43 -3.22 -12.05
C ASN A 294 5.18 -4.28 -12.87
N THR A 295 5.54 -3.94 -14.10
CA THR A 295 6.20 -4.82 -15.08
C THR A 295 7.64 -4.42 -15.36
N TRP A 296 8.16 -3.42 -14.63
CA TRP A 296 9.49 -2.87 -14.91
C TRP A 296 10.60 -3.87 -14.56
N LYS A 297 10.49 -4.53 -13.39
CA LYS A 297 11.45 -5.53 -12.92
C LYS A 297 11.60 -6.69 -13.92
N ASP A 298 10.49 -7.11 -14.53
CA ASP A 298 10.45 -8.28 -15.43
C ASP A 298 11.27 -8.10 -16.71
N LYS A 299 11.75 -6.89 -16.98
CA LYS A 299 12.59 -6.56 -18.14
C LYS A 299 14.07 -6.82 -17.90
N PHE A 300 14.48 -7.01 -16.65
CA PHE A 300 15.88 -7.09 -16.25
C PHE A 300 16.16 -8.37 -15.46
N ASP A 301 17.38 -8.86 -15.62
CA ASP A 301 17.94 -9.96 -14.83
C ASP A 301 18.92 -9.37 -13.81
N PHE A 302 18.62 -9.58 -12.53
CA PHE A 302 19.34 -9.05 -11.38
C PHE A 302 20.34 -10.04 -10.77
N ALA A 303 20.58 -11.19 -11.40
CA ALA A 303 21.47 -12.23 -10.85
C ALA A 303 22.87 -11.74 -10.47
N ASN A 304 23.39 -10.71 -11.15
CA ASN A 304 24.71 -10.12 -10.87
C ASN A 304 24.66 -8.91 -9.92
N VAL A 305 23.47 -8.43 -9.56
CA VAL A 305 23.27 -7.19 -8.80
C VAL A 305 23.36 -7.47 -7.30
N GLU A 306 24.32 -6.86 -6.63
CA GLU A 306 24.53 -7.00 -5.19
C GLU A 306 23.89 -5.86 -4.42
N SER A 307 24.09 -4.62 -4.87
CA SER A 307 23.65 -3.42 -4.17
C SER A 307 22.87 -2.48 -5.07
N ILE A 308 21.73 -1.99 -4.56
CA ILE A 308 20.87 -1.03 -5.24
C ILE A 308 20.79 0.25 -4.42
N VAL A 309 20.93 1.41 -5.09
CA VAL A 309 20.36 2.66 -4.61
C VAL A 309 19.06 2.91 -5.36
N PHE A 310 17.96 3.07 -4.64
CA PHE A 310 16.64 3.29 -5.19
C PHE A 310 16.20 4.73 -4.91
N LEU A 311 16.17 5.57 -5.94
CA LEU A 311 15.64 6.93 -5.83
C LEU A 311 14.12 6.88 -5.84
N LEU A 312 13.53 7.45 -4.79
CA LEU A 312 12.09 7.42 -4.57
C LEU A 312 11.47 8.80 -4.77
N GLU A 313 10.43 8.83 -5.60
CA GLU A 313 9.50 9.96 -5.70
C GLU A 313 8.18 9.55 -5.01
N LEU A 314 7.87 10.18 -3.88
CA LEU A 314 6.59 10.00 -3.18
C LEU A 314 5.60 11.07 -3.64
N THR A 315 4.43 10.60 -4.07
CA THR A 315 3.35 11.43 -4.59
C THR A 315 2.15 11.46 -3.64
N GLU A 316 1.14 12.30 -3.90
CA GLU A 316 -0.15 12.21 -3.20
C GLU A 316 -0.99 10.99 -3.64
N ASP A 317 -0.66 10.38 -4.78
CA ASP A 317 -1.31 9.16 -5.27
C ASP A 317 -0.77 7.92 -4.55
N GLU A 318 -1.59 7.38 -3.67
CA GLU A 318 -1.31 6.19 -2.87
C GLU A 318 -1.07 4.94 -3.71
N GLU A 319 -1.82 4.76 -4.81
CA GLU A 319 -1.66 3.60 -5.69
C GLU A 319 -0.26 3.58 -6.33
N THR A 320 0.25 4.74 -6.74
CA THR A 320 1.61 4.87 -7.29
C THR A 320 2.68 4.60 -6.24
N ASN A 321 2.49 5.05 -4.99
CA ASN A 321 3.43 4.79 -3.91
C ASN A 321 3.45 3.29 -3.58
N GLN A 322 2.28 2.65 -3.50
CA GLN A 322 2.18 1.21 -3.26
C GLN A 322 2.93 0.40 -4.33
N LYS A 323 2.77 0.76 -5.61
CA LYS A 323 3.53 0.14 -6.72
C LYS A 323 5.04 0.30 -6.57
N SER A 324 5.51 1.41 -6.01
CA SER A 324 6.92 1.64 -5.73
C SER A 324 7.41 0.74 -4.60
N GLY A 325 6.62 0.60 -3.53
CA GLY A 325 6.88 -0.34 -2.44
C GLY A 325 6.91 -1.81 -2.88
N ASP A 326 5.99 -2.21 -3.74
CA ASP A 326 5.96 -3.56 -4.33
C ASP A 326 7.21 -3.84 -5.17
N LEU A 327 7.68 -2.84 -5.92
CA LEU A 327 8.92 -2.97 -6.68
C LEU A 327 10.12 -3.14 -5.76
N VAL A 328 10.23 -2.33 -4.70
CA VAL A 328 11.31 -2.46 -3.70
C VAL A 328 11.29 -3.85 -3.06
N ARG A 329 10.13 -4.37 -2.67
CA ARG A 329 9.99 -5.71 -2.09
C ARG A 329 10.46 -6.80 -3.05
N LYS A 330 10.00 -6.76 -4.30
CA LYS A 330 10.43 -7.73 -5.33
C LYS A 330 11.93 -7.66 -5.63
N LEU A 331 12.54 -6.47 -5.53
CA LEU A 331 13.99 -6.32 -5.68
C LEU A 331 14.72 -6.90 -4.47
N ALA A 332 14.20 -6.69 -3.26
CA ALA A 332 14.81 -7.18 -2.02
C ALA A 332 14.89 -8.71 -1.94
N GLU A 333 14.05 -9.43 -2.69
CA GLU A 333 14.12 -10.90 -2.83
C GLU A 333 15.36 -11.38 -3.60
N GLU A 334 15.92 -10.56 -4.49
CA GLU A 334 16.98 -10.96 -5.42
C GLU A 334 18.34 -10.32 -5.11
N VAL A 335 18.40 -9.21 -4.37
CA VAL A 335 19.65 -8.46 -4.11
C VAL A 335 20.04 -8.42 -2.65
N LYS A 336 21.34 -8.24 -2.40
CA LYS A 336 21.93 -8.29 -1.05
C LYS A 336 21.71 -7.01 -0.24
N GLU A 337 21.62 -5.85 -0.89
CA GLU A 337 21.43 -4.57 -0.20
C GLU A 337 20.63 -3.58 -1.05
N ILE A 338 19.67 -2.89 -0.42
CA ILE A 338 18.92 -1.79 -1.03
C ILE A 338 18.99 -0.57 -0.13
N THR A 339 19.36 0.58 -0.69
CA THR A 339 19.25 1.88 -0.01
C THR A 339 18.21 2.74 -0.73
N ILE A 340 17.11 3.05 -0.05
CA ILE A 340 16.04 3.92 -0.54
C ILE A 340 16.40 5.36 -0.19
N ILE A 341 16.41 6.24 -1.20
CA ILE A 341 16.67 7.66 -1.03
C ILE A 341 15.48 8.45 -1.57
N PRO A 342 14.69 9.08 -0.70
CA PRO A 342 13.68 10.04 -1.12
C PRO A 342 14.34 11.25 -1.78
N TYR A 343 13.93 11.58 -3.01
CA TYR A 343 14.43 12.78 -3.70
C TYR A 343 13.33 13.77 -4.06
N LYS A 344 12.09 13.32 -4.16
CA LYS A 344 10.95 14.21 -4.38
C LYS A 344 9.77 13.73 -3.54
N MET A 345 9.24 14.63 -2.75
CA MET A 345 8.21 14.39 -1.75
C MET A 345 7.10 15.40 -2.02
N ASP A 346 6.18 15.07 -2.91
CA ASP A 346 5.03 15.93 -3.19
C ASP A 346 3.95 15.79 -2.10
N CYS A 347 4.03 14.75 -1.26
CA CYS A 347 3.10 14.54 -0.16
C CYS A 347 3.43 15.42 1.06
N ALA A 348 2.51 16.32 1.43
CA ALA A 348 2.61 17.16 2.62
C ALA A 348 2.35 16.41 3.95
N LYS A 349 2.14 15.08 3.92
CA LYS A 349 1.70 14.26 5.06
C LYS A 349 2.83 13.36 5.56
N SER A 350 3.56 13.83 6.58
CA SER A 350 4.65 13.11 7.24
C SER A 350 4.23 11.72 7.78
N GLY A 351 3.00 11.57 8.29
CA GLY A 351 2.53 10.29 8.85
C GLY A 351 2.46 9.13 7.84
N LEU A 352 2.08 9.41 6.58
CA LEU A 352 1.98 8.40 5.52
C LEU A 352 3.36 7.88 5.09
N VAL A 353 4.35 8.78 5.04
CA VAL A 353 5.74 8.45 4.72
C VAL A 353 6.32 7.47 5.74
N GLU A 354 6.09 7.71 7.03
CA GLU A 354 6.54 6.82 8.11
C GLU A 354 5.83 5.47 8.11
N SER A 355 4.58 5.40 7.63
CA SER A 355 3.87 4.15 7.44
C SER A 355 4.49 3.32 6.30
N TRP A 356 4.71 3.94 5.14
CA TRP A 356 5.36 3.29 4.01
C TRP A 356 6.80 2.89 4.32
N LYS A 357 7.56 3.74 5.01
CA LYS A 357 8.92 3.44 5.45
C LYS A 357 8.95 2.16 6.30
N ARG A 358 8.01 2.00 7.24
CA ARG A 358 7.87 0.76 8.02
C ARG A 358 7.48 -0.44 7.16
N SER A 359 6.53 -0.26 6.25
CA SER A 359 6.04 -1.33 5.38
C SER A 359 7.06 -1.78 4.32
N TRP A 360 8.01 -0.93 3.92
CA TRP A 360 8.99 -1.25 2.86
C TRP A 360 10.34 -1.70 3.43
N ILE A 361 10.65 -1.35 4.67
CA ILE A 361 11.82 -1.85 5.42
C ILE A 361 11.41 -3.15 6.14
N THR A 362 10.94 -4.14 5.40
CA THR A 362 10.53 -5.45 5.96
C THR A 362 11.71 -6.41 6.15
N ALA A 363 12.87 -6.11 5.55
CA ALA A 363 14.07 -6.91 5.66
C ALA A 363 15.28 -6.04 6.06
N GLY A 364 16.15 -6.58 6.91
CA GLY A 364 17.29 -5.84 7.49
C GLY A 364 18.33 -5.36 6.48
N HIS A 365 18.27 -5.82 5.23
CA HIS A 365 19.13 -5.38 4.13
C HIS A 365 18.53 -4.26 3.26
N VAL A 366 17.32 -3.81 3.58
CA VAL A 366 16.71 -2.60 3.02
C VAL A 366 16.92 -1.45 4.01
N LYS A 367 17.52 -0.36 3.56
CA LYS A 367 17.81 0.82 4.38
C LYS A 367 17.11 2.03 3.80
N TRP A 368 16.68 2.94 4.66
CA TRP A 368 16.10 4.23 4.28
C TRP A 368 17.04 5.37 4.68
N SER A 369 17.24 6.32 3.77
CA SER A 369 18.01 7.53 4.04
C SER A 369 17.10 8.63 4.59
N ASP A 370 17.33 9.05 5.84
CA ASP A 370 16.51 10.03 6.59
C ASP A 370 16.65 11.51 6.16
N SER A 371 17.22 11.77 4.98
CA SER A 371 17.42 13.14 4.51
C SER A 371 16.12 13.75 3.94
N ALA A 372 15.57 14.73 4.65
CA ALA A 372 14.31 15.42 4.35
C ALA A 372 14.37 16.43 3.19
N ALA A 373 15.54 16.61 2.55
CA ALA A 373 15.68 17.61 1.50
C ALA A 373 15.18 17.07 0.15
N SER A 374 14.17 17.71 -0.42
CA SER A 374 13.72 17.44 -1.79
C SER A 374 14.68 18.06 -2.81
N ALA A 375 14.90 17.37 -3.92
CA ALA A 375 15.46 17.98 -5.12
C ALA A 375 14.36 18.85 -5.74
N GLY A 376 14.49 20.17 -5.63
CA GLY A 376 13.53 21.12 -6.20
C GLY A 376 13.41 21.07 -7.74
N GLU A 377 14.34 20.40 -8.45
CA GLU A 377 14.34 20.21 -9.91
C GLU A 377 14.96 18.86 -10.35
N LYS A 378 14.74 18.46 -11.62
CA LYS A 378 15.40 17.30 -12.26
C LYS A 378 16.92 17.49 -12.32
N PHE A 379 17.68 16.41 -12.12
CA PHE A 379 19.13 16.39 -12.30
C PHE A 379 19.49 16.63 -13.78
N LYS A 380 20.16 17.76 -14.07
CA LYS A 380 20.61 18.14 -15.42
C LYS A 380 22.01 17.62 -15.73
N THR A 381 22.84 17.38 -14.72
CA THR A 381 24.23 16.89 -14.88
C THR A 381 24.54 15.74 -13.93
N TRP A 382 25.60 14.99 -14.23
CA TRP A 382 26.15 13.96 -13.33
C TRP A 382 26.57 14.55 -11.98
N GLU A 383 27.11 15.77 -11.97
CA GLU A 383 27.54 16.47 -10.76
C GLU A 383 26.36 16.71 -9.81
N GLN A 384 25.24 17.22 -10.33
CA GLN A 384 24.03 17.46 -9.52
C GLN A 384 23.47 16.17 -8.91
N LEU A 385 23.52 15.07 -9.66
CA LEU A 385 23.09 13.76 -9.16
C LEU A 385 24.04 13.26 -8.06
N LEU A 386 25.35 13.35 -8.27
CA LEU A 386 26.35 12.87 -7.32
C LEU A 386 26.35 13.70 -6.03
N GLU A 387 26.27 15.03 -6.13
CA GLU A 387 26.16 15.93 -4.98
C GLU A 387 24.92 15.60 -4.14
N PHE A 388 23.78 15.34 -4.80
CA PHE A 388 22.56 14.94 -4.13
C PHE A 388 22.70 13.59 -3.39
N LEU A 389 23.32 12.60 -4.04
CA LEU A 389 23.50 11.26 -3.46
C LEU A 389 24.52 11.26 -2.31
N ASP A 390 25.60 12.02 -2.46
CA ASP A 390 26.66 12.16 -1.46
C ASP A 390 26.17 12.85 -0.18
N ALA A 391 25.29 13.84 -0.32
CA ALA A 391 24.66 14.50 0.82
C ALA A 391 23.72 13.58 1.63
N ARG A 392 23.34 12.41 1.08
CA ARG A 392 22.30 11.52 1.63
C ARG A 392 22.81 10.13 1.97
N THR A 393 23.98 9.78 1.50
CA THR A 393 24.59 8.48 1.77
C THR A 393 26.08 8.65 2.06
N THR A 394 26.47 8.36 3.29
CA THR A 394 27.89 8.29 3.67
C THR A 394 28.45 6.92 3.26
N GLU A 395 29.53 6.91 2.48
CA GLU A 395 30.28 5.70 2.11
C GLU A 395 29.49 4.62 1.34
N ASN A 396 28.47 5.01 0.56
CA ASN A 396 27.70 4.05 -0.23
C ASN A 396 28.48 3.56 -1.47
N VAL A 397 28.61 2.24 -1.60
CA VAL A 397 29.38 1.58 -2.67
C VAL A 397 28.83 1.83 -4.08
N VAL A 398 27.52 2.05 -4.22
CA VAL A 398 26.89 2.40 -5.50
C VAL A 398 27.26 3.82 -5.90
N VAL A 399 27.26 4.77 -4.96
CA VAL A 399 27.64 6.16 -5.23
C VAL A 399 29.13 6.25 -5.61
N ALA A 400 29.99 5.47 -4.95
CA ALA A 400 31.40 5.36 -5.32
C ALA A 400 31.59 4.81 -6.75
N GLN A 401 30.74 3.87 -7.19
CA GLN A 401 30.76 3.37 -8.57
C GLN A 401 30.30 4.43 -9.58
N LEU A 402 29.22 5.15 -9.27
CA LEU A 402 28.70 6.23 -10.11
C LEU A 402 29.73 7.36 -10.29
N ARG A 403 30.52 7.69 -9.26
CA ARG A 403 31.62 8.65 -9.37
C ARG A 403 32.71 8.21 -10.35
N LYS A 404 33.05 6.92 -10.39
CA LYS A 404 34.01 6.40 -11.39
C LYS A 404 33.44 6.48 -12.80
N GLU A 405 32.13 6.24 -12.92
CA GLU A 405 31.42 6.28 -14.18
C GLU A 405 31.28 7.70 -14.73
N SER A 406 30.99 8.70 -13.90
CA SER A 406 30.87 10.09 -14.34
C SER A 406 32.15 10.62 -15.01
N VAL A 407 33.31 10.28 -14.44
CA VAL A 407 34.64 10.65 -14.98
C VAL A 407 34.93 9.97 -16.32
N THR A 408 34.41 8.76 -16.54
CA THR A 408 34.57 8.04 -17.82
C THR A 408 33.49 8.36 -18.85
N SER A 409 32.45 9.09 -18.45
CA SER A 409 31.28 9.42 -19.28
C SER A 409 31.29 10.87 -19.79
N GLU A 410 32.35 11.64 -19.52
CA GLU A 410 32.51 12.97 -20.12
C GLU A 410 32.40 12.89 -21.64
N PRO A 411 31.64 13.81 -22.27
CA PRO A 411 31.54 13.84 -23.72
C PRO A 411 32.94 14.16 -24.27
N ARG A 412 33.48 13.28 -25.13
CA ARG A 412 34.52 13.69 -26.06
C ARG A 412 33.98 14.90 -26.82
N ILE A 413 34.50 16.08 -26.49
CA ILE A 413 34.31 17.29 -27.27
C ILE A 413 34.69 16.89 -28.70
N LYS A 414 33.71 16.88 -29.60
CA LYS A 414 34.03 16.80 -31.02
C LYS A 414 34.79 18.08 -31.31
N GLU A 415 36.10 17.96 -31.46
CA GLU A 415 36.86 18.99 -32.16
C GLU A 415 36.19 19.17 -33.52
N ASP A 416 35.62 20.35 -33.74
CA ASP A 416 35.10 20.76 -35.03
C ASP A 416 36.25 20.69 -36.03
N LYS A 417 36.25 19.63 -36.84
CA LYS A 417 37.17 19.52 -37.96
C LYS A 417 36.73 20.47 -39.05
N TRP A 418 37.62 21.43 -39.30
CA TRP A 418 37.84 22.19 -40.52
C TRP A 418 36.99 23.45 -40.76
N SER A 419 37.58 24.58 -40.42
CA SER A 419 37.54 25.80 -41.22
C SER A 419 38.37 25.56 -42.49
N HIS A 420 37.74 25.39 -43.65
CA HIS A 420 38.43 25.53 -44.92
C HIS A 420 38.38 26.99 -45.37
N GLN A 421 39.57 27.48 -45.72
CA GLN A 421 39.92 28.73 -46.39
C GLN A 421 39.02 29.11 -47.56
#